data_AF-A0A1V4KXK5-F1
#
_entry.id   AF-A0A1V4KXK5-F1
#
_cell.length_a   1.000
_cell.length_b   1.000
_cell.length_c   1.000
_cell.angle_alpha   90.00
_cell.angle_beta   90.00
_cell.angle_gamma   90.00
#
_symmetry.space_group_name_H-M   'P 1'
#
loop_
_entity.id
_entity.type
_entity.pdbx_description
1 polymer ?
#
loop_
_entity_poly.entity_id
_entity_poly.type
_entity_poly.pdbx_seq_one_letter_code
_entity_poly.pdbx_strand_id
1 'polypeptide(L)'
;MVGNETTYDDGQGQRRNVTDLLEGAKQANVVLEARQLAMKIFEDFTVSWYWIIIGLAIAMVGSLIFIVLLRFLAGIMVWVMIVMVILVLGYGIFHCYLEYAKLKGEAGSDVSLTDLGFQTDLRVYLHLRQTWLAFMIILCIVEVLIVLLLIFLRKRILIAIALIKEASRAVGHIMMSLLYPLCTFFLLCLCIAYWACTAVFLSTSNEAIYKVFNESACQFSGQTCDPETFNTTNITKLCPDAQCLFAFYGGETAYHKYIIALQFFNLFMFFWLANFVIALGQVTLAGAFASYYWAFKKPDDVPAFPLFSAFGRALRYGPRRRTWGC
;
A
#
# COMPACT_ATOMS: atom_id res chain seq x y z
N MET A 1 -54.23 -9.66 0.93
CA MET A 1 -53.38 -9.68 2.14
C MET A 1 -52.39 -10.82 1.95
N VAL A 2 -51.24 -10.52 1.34
CA VAL A 2 -50.16 -11.50 1.10
C VAL A 2 -49.32 -11.54 2.38
N GLY A 3 -49.13 -12.74 2.94
CA GLY A 3 -48.61 -12.96 4.28
C GLY A 3 -47.19 -12.42 4.48
N ASN A 4 -47.00 -11.81 5.64
CA ASN A 4 -45.74 -11.28 6.18
C ASN A 4 -44.83 -12.40 6.72
N GLU A 5 -44.67 -13.49 5.96
CA GLU A 5 -43.87 -14.65 6.36
C GLU A 5 -42.47 -14.50 5.76
N THR A 6 -41.48 -14.12 6.59
CA THR A 6 -40.08 -13.96 6.18
C THR A 6 -39.25 -15.23 6.34
N THR A 7 -39.87 -16.35 6.70
CA THR A 7 -39.22 -17.63 6.97
C THR A 7 -39.65 -18.69 5.97
N TYR A 8 -38.69 -19.37 5.37
CA TYR A 8 -38.92 -20.51 4.49
C TYR A 8 -38.30 -21.78 5.10
N ASP A 9 -38.92 -22.94 4.86
CA ASP A 9 -38.45 -24.22 5.36
C ASP A 9 -37.46 -24.82 4.35
N ASP A 10 -36.20 -24.98 4.74
CA ASP A 10 -35.08 -25.37 3.86
C ASP A 10 -35.10 -26.88 3.48
N GLY A 11 -36.28 -27.52 3.49
CA GLY A 11 -36.45 -28.96 3.25
C GLY A 11 -35.83 -29.88 4.31
N GLN A 12 -35.16 -29.32 5.33
CA GLN A 12 -34.49 -30.05 6.43
C GLN A 12 -35.15 -29.82 7.80
N GLY A 13 -36.36 -29.27 7.84
CA GLY A 13 -37.11 -29.04 9.08
C GLY A 13 -36.57 -27.87 9.94
N GLN A 14 -35.83 -26.96 9.32
CA GLN A 14 -35.29 -25.74 9.93
C GLN A 14 -35.84 -24.53 9.18
N ARG A 15 -36.61 -23.69 9.88
CA ARG A 15 -37.12 -22.42 9.34
C ARG A 15 -35.99 -21.40 9.27
N ARG A 16 -35.52 -21.07 8.08
CA ARG A 16 -34.48 -20.05 7.84
C ARG A 16 -35.10 -18.75 7.35
N ASN A 17 -34.53 -17.63 7.79
CA ASN A 17 -35.03 -16.30 7.47
C ASN A 17 -34.51 -15.89 6.08
N VAL A 18 -35.37 -15.33 5.24
CA VAL A 18 -35.03 -14.90 3.86
C VAL A 18 -33.92 -13.83 3.86
N THR A 19 -33.73 -13.14 4.99
CA THR A 19 -32.63 -12.20 5.22
C THR A 19 -31.25 -12.85 5.11
N ASP A 20 -31.08 -14.10 5.55
CA ASP A 20 -29.79 -14.78 5.57
C ASP A 20 -29.37 -15.22 4.16
N LEU A 21 -30.36 -15.59 3.33
CA LEU A 21 -30.16 -15.86 1.90
C LEU A 21 -29.83 -14.59 1.13
N LEU A 22 -30.48 -13.47 1.46
CA LEU A 22 -30.18 -12.16 0.88
C LEU A 22 -28.76 -11.72 1.23
N GLU A 23 -28.33 -11.96 2.47
CA GLU A 23 -26.98 -11.63 2.95
C GLU A 23 -25.91 -12.52 2.31
N GLY A 24 -26.17 -13.83 2.17
CA GLY A 24 -25.32 -14.77 1.44
C GLY A 24 -25.21 -14.45 -0.06
N ALA A 25 -26.33 -14.11 -0.71
CA ALA A 25 -26.35 -13.69 -2.11
C ALA A 25 -25.60 -12.36 -2.33
N LYS A 26 -25.71 -11.43 -1.38
CA LYS A 26 -24.97 -10.16 -1.39
C LYS A 26 -23.46 -10.39 -1.26
N GLN A 27 -23.04 -11.29 -0.35
CA GLN A 27 -21.62 -11.67 -0.23
C GLN A 27 -21.10 -12.36 -1.50
N ALA A 28 -21.88 -13.26 -2.11
CA ALA A 28 -21.51 -13.92 -3.36
C ALA A 28 -21.37 -12.92 -4.53
N ASN A 29 -22.28 -11.95 -4.64
CA ASN A 29 -22.20 -10.88 -5.65
C ASN A 29 -20.94 -10.02 -5.46
N VAL A 30 -20.58 -9.66 -4.23
CA VAL A 30 -19.35 -8.90 -3.95
C VAL A 30 -18.10 -9.65 -4.41
N VAL A 31 -18.05 -10.98 -4.22
CA VAL A 31 -16.93 -11.81 -4.69
C VAL A 31 -16.86 -11.88 -6.22
N LEU A 32 -18.02 -11.99 -6.89
CA LEU A 32 -18.10 -11.96 -8.35
C LEU A 32 -17.67 -10.60 -8.92
N GLU A 33 -18.14 -9.50 -8.33
CA GLU A 33 -17.74 -8.14 -8.70
C GLU A 33 -16.23 -7.94 -8.49
N ALA A 34 -15.67 -8.41 -7.37
CA ALA A 34 -14.23 -8.34 -7.11
C ALA A 34 -13.40 -9.11 -8.15
N ARG A 35 -13.85 -10.29 -8.60
CA ARG A 35 -13.20 -11.03 -9.69
C ARG A 35 -13.29 -10.29 -11.03
N GLN A 36 -14.43 -9.70 -11.34
CA GLN A 36 -14.61 -8.91 -12.57
C GLN A 36 -13.75 -7.65 -12.56
N LEU A 37 -13.66 -6.96 -11.42
CA LEU A 37 -12.76 -5.81 -11.23
C LEU A 37 -11.31 -6.24 -11.38
N ALA A 38 -10.90 -7.37 -10.78
CA ALA A 38 -9.54 -7.88 -10.94
C ALA A 38 -9.20 -8.20 -12.40
N MET A 39 -10.09 -8.88 -13.12
CA MET A 39 -9.92 -9.19 -14.55
C MET A 39 -9.78 -7.91 -15.39
N LYS A 40 -10.63 -6.91 -15.15
CA LYS A 40 -10.54 -5.60 -15.82
C LYS A 40 -9.21 -4.89 -15.53
N ILE A 41 -8.73 -4.95 -14.29
CA ILE A 41 -7.43 -4.38 -13.90
C ILE A 41 -6.28 -5.09 -14.64
N PHE A 42 -6.30 -6.43 -14.73
CA PHE A 42 -5.29 -7.17 -15.48
C PHE A 42 -5.32 -6.83 -16.98
N GLU A 43 -6.51 -6.71 -17.55
CA GLU A 43 -6.69 -6.30 -18.95
C GLU A 43 -6.10 -4.91 -19.18
N ASP A 44 -6.42 -3.94 -18.32
CA ASP A 44 -5.86 -2.58 -18.35
C ASP A 44 -4.33 -2.57 -18.22
N PHE A 45 -3.77 -3.44 -17.36
CA PHE A 45 -2.31 -3.60 -17.23
C PHE A 45 -1.68 -4.21 -18.49
N THR A 46 -2.30 -5.23 -19.09
CA THR A 46 -1.77 -5.87 -20.31
C THR A 46 -1.80 -4.94 -21.52
N VAL A 47 -2.79 -4.04 -21.60
CA VAL A 47 -2.89 -3.04 -22.67
C VAL A 47 -1.94 -1.86 -22.41
N SER A 48 -1.81 -1.42 -21.14
CA SER A 48 -1.06 -0.21 -20.79
C SER A 48 0.41 -0.45 -20.41
N TRP A 49 0.88 -1.70 -20.40
CA TRP A 49 2.23 -2.05 -19.92
C TRP A 49 3.34 -1.22 -20.58
N TYR A 50 3.25 -0.96 -21.89
CA TYR A 50 4.24 -0.18 -22.62
C TYR A 50 4.23 1.31 -22.22
N TRP A 51 3.05 1.89 -21.98
CA TRP A 51 2.91 3.26 -21.46
C TRP A 51 3.45 3.38 -20.03
N ILE A 52 3.24 2.36 -19.20
CA ILE A 52 3.79 2.29 -17.84
C ILE A 52 5.32 2.23 -17.89
N ILE A 53 5.90 1.41 -18.77
CA ILE A 53 7.35 1.31 -18.96
C ILE A 53 7.92 2.62 -19.51
N ILE A 54 7.25 3.26 -20.46
CA ILE A 54 7.67 4.58 -20.97
C ILE A 54 7.62 5.62 -19.85
N GLY A 55 6.53 5.68 -19.08
CA GLY A 55 6.41 6.59 -17.94
C GLY A 55 7.50 6.37 -16.89
N LEU A 56 7.80 5.09 -16.58
CA LEU A 56 8.89 4.70 -15.68
C LEU A 56 10.25 5.13 -16.23
N ALA A 57 10.49 4.94 -17.53
CA ALA A 57 11.73 5.34 -18.19
C ALA A 57 11.89 6.87 -18.20
N ILE A 58 10.83 7.62 -18.50
CA ILE A 58 10.83 9.09 -18.45
C ILE A 58 11.07 9.57 -17.02
N ALA A 59 10.44 8.96 -16.02
CA ALA A 59 10.66 9.28 -14.61
C ALA A 59 12.10 8.96 -14.18
N MET A 60 12.66 7.82 -14.64
CA MET A 60 14.05 7.45 -14.40
C MET A 60 15.00 8.48 -15.01
N VAL A 61 14.82 8.83 -16.29
CA VAL A 61 15.64 9.86 -16.96
C VAL A 61 15.45 11.22 -16.29
N GLY A 62 14.22 11.61 -15.94
CA GLY A 62 13.92 12.85 -15.24
C GLY A 62 14.59 12.93 -13.87
N SER A 63 14.58 11.84 -13.10
CA SER A 63 15.29 11.75 -11.81
C SER A 63 16.81 11.80 -11.98
N LEU A 64 17.37 11.14 -13.00
CA LEU A 64 18.79 11.24 -13.33
C LEU A 64 19.18 12.67 -13.70
N ILE A 65 18.39 13.33 -14.56
CA ILE A 65 18.57 14.73 -14.93
C ILE A 65 18.47 15.62 -13.69
N PHE A 66 17.50 15.40 -12.81
CA PHE A 66 17.34 16.16 -11.57
C PHE A 66 18.53 16.00 -10.61
N ILE A 67 19.04 14.78 -10.45
CA ILE A 67 20.25 14.50 -9.64
C ILE A 67 21.49 15.17 -10.26
N VAL A 68 21.61 15.18 -11.59
CA VAL A 68 22.70 15.89 -12.29
C VAL A 68 22.53 17.40 -12.18
N LEU A 69 21.30 17.93 -12.23
CA LEU A 69 21.01 19.35 -12.10
C LEU A 69 21.28 19.85 -10.66
N LEU A 70 20.98 19.04 -9.65
CA LEU A 70 21.39 19.23 -8.27
C LEU A 70 22.91 19.43 -8.14
N ARG A 71 23.73 18.79 -8.97
CA ARG A 71 25.20 18.93 -8.91
C ARG A 71 25.67 20.34 -9.23
N PHE A 72 25.12 20.94 -10.28
CA PHE A 72 25.57 22.24 -10.77
C PHE A 72 24.87 23.40 -10.06
N LEU A 73 23.65 23.18 -9.56
CA LEU A 73 22.80 24.21 -8.98
C LEU A 73 22.32 23.92 -7.54
N ALA A 74 22.91 22.99 -6.77
CA ALA A 74 22.45 22.66 -5.40
C ALA A 74 22.16 23.89 -4.52
N GLY A 75 23.05 24.88 -4.54
CA GLY A 75 22.84 26.14 -3.83
C GLY A 75 21.63 26.91 -4.36
N ILE A 76 21.57 27.12 -5.68
CA ILE A 76 20.47 27.84 -6.33
C ILE A 76 19.13 27.13 -6.08
N MET A 77 19.09 25.80 -6.16
CA MET A 77 17.88 25.02 -5.93
C MET A 77 17.34 25.23 -4.51
N VAL A 78 18.18 25.15 -3.48
CA VAL A 78 17.73 25.34 -2.09
C VAL A 78 17.18 26.75 -1.90
N TRP A 79 17.83 27.78 -2.47
CA TRP A 79 17.32 29.14 -2.44
C TRP A 79 16.00 29.30 -3.20
N VAL A 80 15.87 28.70 -4.39
CA VAL A 80 14.62 28.71 -5.18
C VAL A 80 13.49 28.04 -4.41
N MET A 81 13.73 26.90 -3.76
CA MET A 81 12.73 26.21 -2.94
C MET A 81 12.32 27.06 -1.73
N ILE A 82 13.27 27.69 -1.04
CA ILE A 82 12.99 28.58 0.09
C ILE A 82 12.10 29.75 -0.37
N VAL A 83 12.47 30.40 -1.47
CA VAL A 83 11.70 31.52 -2.04
C VAL A 83 10.32 31.05 -2.49
N MET A 84 10.22 29.88 -3.13
CA MET A 84 8.96 29.33 -3.62
C MET A 84 7.99 29.02 -2.47
N VAL A 85 8.46 28.45 -1.36
CA VAL A 85 7.62 28.20 -0.18
C VAL A 85 7.08 29.51 0.41
N ILE A 86 7.94 30.52 0.57
CA ILE A 86 7.55 31.87 1.04
C ILE A 86 6.52 32.49 0.08
N LEU A 87 6.71 32.37 -1.24
CA LEU A 87 5.78 32.90 -2.23
C LEU A 87 4.42 32.20 -2.20
N VAL A 88 4.39 30.86 -2.07
CA VAL A 88 3.14 30.09 -2.01
C VAL A 88 2.34 30.45 -0.75
N LEU A 89 3.01 30.56 0.40
CA LEU A 89 2.37 30.96 1.65
C LEU A 89 1.91 32.42 1.60
N GLY A 90 2.73 33.34 1.08
CA GLY A 90 2.37 34.72 0.84
C GLY A 90 1.18 34.88 -0.11
N TYR A 91 1.14 34.08 -1.19
CA TYR A 91 -0.01 34.00 -2.08
C TYR A 91 -1.25 33.46 -1.36
N GLY A 92 -1.10 32.45 -0.50
CA GLY A 92 -2.18 31.95 0.35
C GLY A 92 -2.78 33.03 1.24
N ILE A 93 -1.94 33.84 1.90
CA ILE A 93 -2.39 34.99 2.71
C ILE A 93 -3.13 36.00 1.83
N PHE A 94 -2.59 36.34 0.67
CA PHE A 94 -3.21 37.28 -0.27
C PHE A 94 -4.56 36.77 -0.79
N HIS A 95 -4.65 35.50 -1.15
CA HIS A 95 -5.89 34.87 -1.59
C HIS A 95 -6.94 34.87 -0.47
N CYS A 96 -6.56 34.52 0.75
CA CYS A 96 -7.45 34.59 1.92
C CYS A 96 -7.90 36.04 2.20
N TYR A 97 -7.05 37.03 1.98
CA TYR A 97 -7.41 38.44 2.10
C TYR A 97 -8.40 38.90 1.03
N LEU A 98 -8.18 38.53 -0.24
CA LEU A 98 -9.10 38.86 -1.33
C LEU A 98 -10.49 38.27 -1.10
N GLU A 99 -10.56 36.99 -0.71
CA GLU A 99 -11.83 36.34 -0.45
C GLU A 99 -12.51 36.96 0.77
N TYR A 100 -11.77 37.25 1.85
CA TYR A 100 -12.28 38.01 2.99
C TYR A 100 -12.84 39.39 2.59
N ALA A 101 -12.14 40.14 1.73
CA ALA A 101 -12.56 41.46 1.26
C ALA A 101 -13.81 41.38 0.37
N LYS A 102 -13.93 40.34 -0.45
CA LYS A 102 -15.10 40.07 -1.29
C LYS A 102 -16.32 39.75 -0.43
N LEU A 103 -16.17 38.85 0.54
CA LEU A 103 -17.26 38.48 1.46
C LEU A 103 -17.67 39.64 2.40
N LYS A 104 -16.79 40.61 2.65
CA LYS A 104 -17.14 41.82 3.43
C LYS A 104 -18.18 42.71 2.74
N GLY A 105 -18.36 42.58 1.41
CA GLY A 105 -19.33 43.35 0.63
C GLY A 105 -20.73 42.72 0.51
N GLU A 106 -20.91 41.47 0.93
CA GLU A 106 -22.15 40.70 0.75
C GLU A 106 -22.95 40.67 2.07
N ALA A 107 -24.20 41.15 2.06
CA ALA A 107 -25.05 41.16 3.25
C ALA A 107 -25.56 39.74 3.57
N GLY A 108 -25.08 39.13 4.66
CA GLY A 108 -25.49 37.79 5.12
C GLY A 108 -24.37 36.87 5.59
N SER A 109 -23.10 37.26 5.41
CA SER A 109 -21.92 36.44 5.75
C SER A 109 -21.50 36.43 7.24
N ASP A 110 -22.33 37.02 8.11
CA ASP A 110 -21.98 37.38 9.50
C ASP A 110 -22.56 36.41 10.53
N VAL A 111 -22.87 35.18 10.12
CA VAL A 111 -23.33 34.14 11.05
C VAL A 111 -22.14 33.55 11.80
N SER A 112 -22.22 33.52 13.14
CA SER A 112 -21.15 33.08 14.02
C SER A 112 -20.97 31.56 13.99
N LEU A 113 -19.72 31.07 14.07
CA LEU A 113 -19.40 29.63 14.12
C LEU A 113 -20.14 28.86 15.23
N THR A 114 -20.63 29.56 16.24
CA THR A 114 -21.38 29.01 17.39
C THR A 114 -22.82 28.60 17.07
N ASP A 115 -23.45 29.17 16.03
CA ASP A 115 -24.79 28.78 15.57
C ASP A 115 -24.78 27.60 14.59
N LEU A 116 -23.62 27.32 13.99
CA LEU A 116 -23.42 26.19 13.09
C LEU A 116 -22.80 25.06 13.89
N GLY A 117 -23.64 24.14 14.40
CA GLY A 117 -23.18 22.88 14.99
C GLY A 117 -22.21 22.14 14.06
N PHE A 118 -21.42 21.20 14.59
CA PHE A 118 -20.43 20.43 13.82
C PHE A 118 -21.07 19.69 12.63
N GLN A 119 -21.16 20.35 11.46
CA GLN A 119 -21.50 19.74 10.18
C GLN A 119 -20.21 19.31 9.46
N THR A 120 -20.23 18.16 8.80
CA THR A 120 -19.08 17.60 8.07
C THR A 120 -18.87 18.19 6.68
N ASP A 121 -19.54 19.30 6.34
CA ASP A 121 -19.48 19.92 5.02
C ASP A 121 -18.50 21.09 4.97
N LEU A 122 -17.29 20.82 4.44
CA LEU A 122 -16.22 21.81 4.21
C LEU A 122 -16.66 23.03 3.37
N ARG A 123 -17.70 22.88 2.54
CA ARG A 123 -18.23 23.95 1.68
C ARG A 123 -18.93 25.06 2.47
N VAL A 124 -19.57 24.71 3.59
CA VAL A 124 -20.23 25.68 4.47
C VAL A 124 -19.19 26.56 5.16
N TYR A 125 -18.08 25.97 5.61
CA TYR A 125 -16.97 26.70 6.21
C TYR A 125 -16.24 27.60 5.21
N LEU A 126 -16.18 27.24 3.92
CA LEU A 126 -15.56 28.08 2.87
C LEU A 126 -16.41 29.31 2.48
N HIS A 127 -17.72 29.33 2.77
CA HIS A 127 -18.59 30.48 2.53
C HIS A 127 -18.60 31.50 3.68
N LEU A 128 -17.90 31.21 4.78
CA LEU A 128 -18.01 31.99 5.98
C LEU A 128 -16.88 33.01 6.10
N ARG A 129 -17.22 34.27 6.42
CA ARG A 129 -16.22 35.34 6.57
C ARG A 129 -15.22 35.06 7.70
N GLN A 130 -15.68 34.46 8.80
CA GLN A 130 -14.88 34.22 10.00
C GLN A 130 -13.78 33.17 9.78
N THR A 131 -13.99 32.19 8.90
CA THR A 131 -12.99 31.14 8.60
C THR A 131 -11.86 31.67 7.74
N TRP A 132 -12.14 32.51 6.74
CA TRP A 132 -11.11 33.17 5.92
C TRP A 132 -10.20 34.08 6.75
N LEU A 133 -10.78 34.80 7.71
CA LEU A 133 -10.00 35.60 8.67
C LEU A 133 -9.14 34.71 9.57
N ALA A 134 -9.69 33.60 10.09
CA ALA A 134 -8.93 32.65 10.90
C ALA A 134 -7.78 32.00 10.10
N PHE A 135 -8.04 31.56 8.86
CA PHE A 135 -7.00 31.00 7.98
C PHE A 135 -5.92 32.02 7.66
N MET A 136 -6.28 33.29 7.41
CA MET A 136 -5.30 34.36 7.19
C MET A 136 -4.38 34.54 8.41
N ILE A 137 -4.93 34.61 9.62
CA ILE A 137 -4.14 34.75 10.86
C ILE A 137 -3.21 33.55 11.04
N ILE A 138 -3.72 32.33 10.86
CA ILE A 138 -2.93 31.10 10.99
C ILE A 138 -1.78 31.08 9.97
N LEU A 139 -2.07 31.35 8.69
CA LEU A 139 -1.05 31.39 7.63
C LEU A 139 0.00 32.47 7.91
N CYS A 140 -0.39 33.63 8.44
CA CYS A 140 0.54 34.68 8.82
C CYS A 140 1.48 34.25 9.96
N ILE A 141 0.94 33.61 11.00
CA ILE A 141 1.77 33.07 12.11
C ILE A 141 2.74 32.00 11.59
N VAL A 142 2.26 31.09 10.73
CA VAL A 142 3.08 30.03 10.13
C VAL A 142 4.19 30.62 9.26
N GLU A 143 3.87 31.60 8.42
CA GLU A 143 4.85 32.29 7.56
C GLU A 143 5.94 32.97 8.40
N VAL A 144 5.56 33.72 9.44
CA VAL A 144 6.50 34.37 10.35
C VAL A 144 7.39 33.34 11.06
N LEU A 145 6.82 32.23 11.52
CA LEU A 145 7.57 31.15 12.16
C LEU A 145 8.56 30.52 11.19
N ILE A 146 8.16 30.25 9.94
CA ILE A 146 9.04 29.69 8.91
C ILE A 146 10.19 30.66 8.58
N VAL A 147 9.90 31.95 8.37
CA VAL A 147 10.92 32.97 8.11
C VAL A 147 11.88 33.09 9.29
N LEU A 148 11.36 33.10 10.52
CA LEU A 148 12.18 33.13 11.74
C LEU A 148 13.12 31.91 11.82
N LEU A 149 12.61 30.71 11.55
CA LEU A 149 13.41 29.49 11.46
C LEU A 149 14.48 29.61 10.37
N LEU A 150 14.15 30.10 9.17
CA LEU A 150 15.11 30.27 8.07
C LEU A 150 16.24 31.25 8.44
N ILE A 151 15.92 32.34 9.15
CA ILE A 151 16.91 33.31 9.63
C ILE A 151 17.84 32.66 10.67
N PHE A 152 17.29 31.99 11.69
CA PHE A 152 18.09 31.34 12.73
C PHE A 152 18.95 30.19 12.18
N LEU A 153 18.41 29.41 11.24
CA LEU A 153 19.10 28.26 10.66
C LEU A 153 20.00 28.62 9.47
N ARG A 154 20.11 29.89 9.05
CA ARG A 154 20.91 30.33 7.90
C ARG A 154 22.33 29.74 7.88
N LYS A 155 23.03 29.75 9.02
CA LYS A 155 24.39 29.17 9.13
C LYS A 155 24.38 27.65 8.94
N ARG A 156 23.38 26.94 9.48
CA ARG A 156 23.22 25.48 9.31
C ARG A 156 22.86 25.13 7.87
N ILE A 157 22.02 25.92 7.21
CA ILE A 157 21.61 25.72 5.81
C ILE A 157 22.82 25.82 4.88
N LEU A 158 23.73 26.78 5.10
CA LEU A 158 24.95 26.88 4.28
C LEU A 158 25.87 25.66 4.43
N ILE A 159 26.01 25.13 5.65
CA ILE A 159 26.76 23.90 5.90
C ILE A 159 26.09 22.71 5.20
N ALA A 160 24.76 22.61 5.31
CA ALA A 160 23.99 21.56 4.64
C ALA A 160 24.12 21.64 3.10
N ILE A 161 24.09 22.83 2.51
CA ILE A 161 24.32 23.03 1.07
C ILE A 161 25.71 22.56 0.67
N ALA A 162 26.75 22.87 1.46
CA ALA A 162 28.10 22.40 1.21
C ALA A 162 28.19 20.85 1.28
N LEU A 163 27.54 20.24 2.27
CA LEU A 163 27.46 18.78 2.40
C LEU A 163 26.73 18.13 1.22
N ILE A 164 25.58 18.67 0.79
CA ILE A 164 24.83 18.19 -0.37
C ILE A 164 25.67 18.29 -1.65
N LYS A 165 26.44 19.38 -1.80
CA LYS A 165 27.32 19.58 -2.95
C LYS A 165 28.43 18.52 -3.02
N GLU A 166 29.07 18.19 -1.90
CA GLU A 166 30.10 17.13 -1.85
C GLU A 166 29.49 15.72 -2.00
N ALA A 167 28.33 15.48 -1.39
CA ALA A 167 27.59 14.22 -1.55
C ALA A 167 27.19 13.99 -3.03
N SER A 168 26.68 15.03 -3.71
CA SER A 168 26.34 14.96 -5.13
C SER A 168 27.57 14.67 -6.01
N ARG A 169 28.73 15.25 -5.67
CA ARG A 169 29.99 14.94 -6.36
C ARG A 169 30.38 13.47 -6.19
N ALA A 170 30.21 12.91 -4.99
CA ALA A 170 30.46 11.49 -4.72
C ALA A 170 29.52 10.56 -5.51
N VAL A 171 28.22 10.85 -5.55
CA VAL A 171 27.22 10.08 -6.31
C VAL A 171 27.60 10.00 -7.80
N GLY A 172 28.11 11.10 -8.38
CA GLY A 172 28.53 11.13 -9.78
C GLY A 172 29.74 10.24 -10.11
N HIS A 173 30.61 9.95 -9.14
CA HIS A 173 31.71 9.00 -9.31
C HIS A 173 31.27 7.54 -9.13
N ILE A 174 30.18 7.29 -8.40
CA ILE A 174 29.60 5.96 -8.19
C ILE A 174 28.33 5.83 -9.05
N MET A 175 28.46 5.93 -10.37
CA MET A 175 27.31 5.93 -11.30
C MET A 175 26.40 4.69 -11.14
N MET A 176 26.97 3.54 -10.73
CA MET A 176 26.22 2.31 -10.45
C MET A 176 25.26 2.43 -9.25
N SER A 177 25.43 3.41 -8.35
CA SER A 177 24.48 3.67 -7.26
C SER A 177 23.10 4.10 -7.76
N LEU A 178 23.02 4.67 -8.97
CA LEU A 178 21.76 5.12 -9.58
C LEU A 178 20.93 3.98 -10.17
N LEU A 179 21.54 2.81 -10.43
CA LEU A 179 20.84 1.59 -10.84
C LEU A 179 20.25 0.84 -9.63
N TYR A 180 20.69 1.18 -8.42
CA TYR A 180 20.29 0.49 -7.21
C TYR A 180 18.79 0.62 -6.87
N PRO A 181 18.14 1.80 -7.01
CA PRO A 181 16.69 1.93 -6.85
C PRO A 181 15.88 0.96 -7.74
N LEU A 182 16.38 0.68 -8.95
CA LEU A 182 15.75 -0.25 -9.89
C LEU A 182 15.91 -1.71 -9.42
N CYS A 183 17.07 -2.06 -8.88
CA CYS A 183 17.30 -3.36 -8.25
C CYS A 183 16.38 -3.57 -7.02
N THR A 184 16.24 -2.56 -6.16
CA THR A 184 15.32 -2.64 -5.01
C THR A 184 13.86 -2.72 -5.44
N PHE A 185 13.47 -2.01 -6.50
CA PHE A 185 12.12 -2.10 -7.07
C PHE A 185 11.83 -3.52 -7.59
N PHE A 186 12.75 -4.09 -8.36
CA PHE A 186 12.59 -5.46 -8.87
C PHE A 186 12.48 -6.50 -7.74
N LEU A 187 13.32 -6.38 -6.70
CA LEU A 187 13.25 -7.25 -5.52
C LEU A 187 11.92 -7.10 -4.77
N LEU A 188 11.39 -5.88 -4.63
CA LEU A 188 10.07 -5.64 -4.02
C LEU A 188 8.93 -6.24 -4.87
N CYS A 189 8.98 -6.10 -6.20
CA CYS A 189 8.01 -6.75 -7.08
C CYS A 189 8.01 -8.27 -6.91
N LEU A 190 9.19 -8.90 -6.79
CA LEU A 190 9.30 -10.33 -6.53
C LEU A 190 8.67 -10.70 -5.17
N CYS A 191 8.87 -9.89 -4.12
CA CYS A 191 8.25 -10.11 -2.82
C CYS A 191 6.71 -10.03 -2.89
N ILE A 192 6.17 -9.06 -3.63
CA ILE A 192 4.72 -8.90 -3.85
C ILE A 192 4.18 -10.10 -4.62
N ALA A 193 4.83 -10.51 -5.71
CA ALA A 193 4.43 -11.66 -6.51
C ALA A 193 4.44 -12.96 -5.69
N TYR A 194 5.49 -13.20 -4.91
CA TYR A 194 5.58 -14.35 -4.01
C TYR A 194 4.43 -14.36 -3.01
N TRP A 195 4.18 -13.24 -2.32
CA TRP A 195 3.08 -13.12 -1.37
C TRP A 195 1.70 -13.34 -2.02
N ALA A 196 1.48 -12.78 -3.21
CA ALA A 196 0.22 -12.94 -3.93
C ALA A 196 -0.01 -14.39 -4.35
N CYS A 197 1.02 -15.06 -4.89
CA CYS A 197 0.95 -16.47 -5.23
C CYS A 197 0.64 -17.33 -4.00
N THR A 198 1.35 -17.15 -2.89
CA THR A 198 1.11 -17.92 -1.66
C THR A 198 -0.29 -17.65 -1.09
N ALA A 199 -0.77 -16.41 -1.14
CA ALA A 199 -2.12 -16.05 -0.69
C ALA A 199 -3.20 -16.74 -1.54
N VAL A 200 -3.05 -16.73 -2.87
CA VAL A 200 -3.95 -17.44 -3.79
C VAL A 200 -3.91 -18.94 -3.52
N PHE A 201 -2.73 -19.55 -3.45
CA PHE A 201 -2.60 -20.99 -3.19
C PHE A 201 -3.26 -21.40 -1.87
N LEU A 202 -3.10 -20.62 -0.78
CA LEU A 202 -3.77 -20.90 0.49
C LEU A 202 -5.29 -20.68 0.45
N SER A 203 -5.78 -19.79 -0.42
CA SER A 203 -7.23 -19.58 -0.58
C SER A 203 -7.87 -20.63 -1.49
N THR A 204 -7.14 -21.19 -2.45
CA THR A 204 -7.65 -22.15 -3.43
C THR A 204 -7.48 -23.61 -3.01
N SER A 205 -6.63 -23.90 -2.02
CA SER A 205 -6.39 -25.25 -1.50
C SER A 205 -7.54 -25.80 -0.63
N ASN A 206 -8.71 -25.16 -0.63
CA ASN A 206 -9.87 -25.63 0.12
C ASN A 206 -10.53 -26.82 -0.59
N GLU A 207 -10.62 -27.96 0.10
CA GLU A 207 -11.37 -29.12 -0.38
C GLU A 207 -12.89 -28.88 -0.25
N ALA A 208 -13.63 -29.34 -1.25
CA ALA A 208 -15.10 -29.28 -1.28
C ALA A 208 -15.67 -30.50 -0.56
N ILE A 209 -16.43 -30.29 0.52
CA ILE A 209 -17.17 -31.37 1.19
C ILE A 209 -18.55 -31.49 0.57
N TYR A 210 -18.89 -32.71 0.14
CA TYR A 210 -20.23 -33.09 -0.25
C TYR A 210 -20.89 -33.87 0.88
N LYS A 211 -22.17 -33.61 1.12
CA LYS A 211 -22.97 -34.30 2.13
C LYS A 211 -24.20 -34.94 1.51
N VAL A 212 -24.67 -36.00 2.15
CA VAL A 212 -25.90 -36.68 1.75
C VAL A 212 -27.12 -35.91 2.25
N PHE A 213 -27.98 -35.48 1.32
CA PHE A 213 -29.27 -34.84 1.58
C PHE A 213 -30.41 -35.80 1.18
N ASN A 214 -31.47 -35.84 1.98
CA ASN A 214 -32.67 -36.64 1.70
C ASN A 214 -33.89 -35.95 2.34
N GLU A 215 -35.04 -35.97 1.65
CA GLU A 215 -36.34 -35.49 2.15
C GLU A 215 -36.96 -36.44 3.20
N SER A 216 -36.58 -37.72 3.19
CA SER A 216 -37.00 -38.73 4.18
C SER A 216 -35.95 -38.94 5.29
N ALA A 217 -36.39 -39.33 6.49
CA ALA A 217 -35.51 -39.58 7.64
C ALA A 217 -34.62 -40.83 7.42
N CYS A 218 -33.51 -40.64 6.71
CA CYS A 218 -32.52 -41.65 6.42
C CYS A 218 -31.36 -41.58 7.42
N GLN A 219 -30.89 -42.74 7.89
CA GLN A 219 -29.83 -42.85 8.91
C GLN A 219 -28.46 -42.30 8.45
N PHE A 220 -28.29 -42.07 7.15
CA PHE A 220 -27.07 -41.55 6.54
C PHE A 220 -27.14 -40.05 6.19
N SER A 221 -28.24 -39.37 6.54
CA SER A 221 -28.41 -37.93 6.27
C SER A 221 -27.35 -37.10 7.00
N GLY A 222 -26.68 -36.19 6.29
CA GLY A 222 -25.64 -35.32 6.83
C GLY A 222 -24.22 -35.91 6.88
N GLN A 223 -24.02 -37.17 6.48
CA GLN A 223 -22.69 -37.77 6.35
C GLN A 223 -21.95 -37.27 5.10
N THR A 224 -20.62 -37.26 5.15
CA THR A 224 -19.75 -36.92 4.02
C THR A 224 -19.80 -38.01 2.95
N CYS A 225 -19.95 -37.62 1.69
CA CYS A 225 -20.02 -38.52 0.54
C CYS A 225 -19.09 -38.03 -0.57
N ASP A 226 -18.61 -38.95 -1.40
CA ASP A 226 -17.90 -38.62 -2.64
C ASP A 226 -18.86 -38.79 -3.82
N PRO A 227 -19.06 -37.76 -4.67
CA PRO A 227 -20.04 -37.80 -5.75
C PRO A 227 -19.75 -38.89 -6.79
N GLU A 228 -18.48 -39.26 -7.00
CA GLU A 228 -18.09 -40.28 -7.99
C GLU A 228 -18.42 -41.72 -7.54
N THR A 229 -18.34 -42.01 -6.25
CA THR A 229 -18.59 -43.37 -5.72
C THR A 229 -20.01 -43.54 -5.20
N PHE A 230 -20.73 -42.44 -4.94
CA PHE A 230 -22.05 -42.42 -4.31
C PHE A 230 -23.07 -43.38 -4.96
N ASN A 231 -23.11 -43.45 -6.30
CA ASN A 231 -24.09 -44.26 -7.04
C ASN A 231 -23.91 -45.77 -6.83
N THR A 232 -22.72 -46.21 -6.40
CA THR A 232 -22.39 -47.63 -6.16
C THR A 232 -22.49 -48.05 -4.70
N THR A 233 -22.66 -47.11 -3.78
CA THR A 233 -22.71 -47.38 -2.35
C THR A 233 -24.04 -48.00 -1.92
N ASN A 234 -24.06 -48.70 -0.78
CA ASN A 234 -25.32 -49.21 -0.21
C ASN A 234 -26.28 -48.10 0.27
N ILE A 235 -25.85 -46.83 0.22
CA ILE A 235 -26.64 -45.67 0.67
C ILE A 235 -27.80 -45.41 -0.30
N THR A 236 -27.58 -45.47 -1.61
CA THR A 236 -28.64 -45.36 -2.64
C THR A 236 -29.60 -46.54 -2.63
N LYS A 237 -29.16 -47.72 -2.17
CA LYS A 237 -30.03 -48.90 -2.02
C LYS A 237 -30.92 -48.83 -0.78
N LEU A 238 -30.43 -48.22 0.31
CA LEU A 238 -31.20 -48.10 1.55
C LEU A 238 -32.12 -46.87 1.54
N CYS A 239 -31.74 -45.83 0.80
CA CYS A 239 -32.49 -44.57 0.68
C CYS A 239 -32.53 -44.12 -0.80
N PRO A 240 -33.62 -44.39 -1.53
CA PRO A 240 -33.70 -44.15 -2.97
C PRO A 240 -33.70 -42.66 -3.36
N ASP A 241 -34.06 -41.76 -2.43
CA ASP A 241 -34.12 -40.30 -2.65
C ASP A 241 -32.89 -39.54 -2.10
N ALA A 242 -31.84 -40.25 -1.67
CA ALA A 242 -30.64 -39.62 -1.15
C ALA A 242 -29.76 -39.06 -2.28
N GLN A 243 -29.36 -37.79 -2.19
CA GLN A 243 -28.47 -37.13 -3.14
C GLN A 243 -27.20 -36.62 -2.43
N CYS A 244 -26.04 -36.79 -3.06
CA CYS A 244 -24.78 -36.23 -2.59
C CYS A 244 -24.61 -34.82 -3.16
N LEU A 245 -24.87 -33.79 -2.35
CA LEU A 245 -24.81 -32.39 -2.77
C LEU A 245 -23.64 -31.68 -2.10
N PHE A 246 -23.12 -30.66 -2.77
CA PHE A 246 -22.10 -29.78 -2.22
C PHE A 246 -22.65 -29.06 -0.97
N ALA A 247 -21.94 -29.18 0.15
CA ALA A 247 -22.36 -28.54 1.40
C ALA A 247 -21.57 -27.25 1.64
N PHE A 248 -20.23 -27.31 1.67
CA PHE A 248 -19.36 -26.15 1.88
C PHE A 248 -17.91 -26.46 1.51
N TYR A 249 -17.13 -25.41 1.27
CA TYR A 249 -15.67 -25.49 1.17
C TYR A 249 -15.08 -25.52 2.59
N GLY A 250 -14.29 -26.54 2.92
CA GLY A 250 -13.68 -26.70 4.25
C GLY A 250 -13.85 -28.10 4.82
N GLY A 251 -12.87 -28.56 5.58
CA GLY A 251 -12.83 -29.89 6.18
C GLY A 251 -12.39 -29.90 7.65
N GLU A 252 -12.49 -31.05 8.30
CA GLU A 252 -12.12 -31.21 9.72
C GLU A 252 -10.60 -31.31 9.95
N THR A 253 -9.79 -31.20 8.89
CA THR A 253 -8.34 -31.27 9.02
C THR A 253 -7.79 -30.03 9.73
N ALA A 254 -6.71 -30.20 10.51
CA ALA A 254 -6.06 -29.11 11.24
C ALA A 254 -5.71 -27.92 10.32
N TYR A 255 -5.43 -28.17 9.06
CA TYR A 255 -5.13 -27.16 8.05
C TYR A 255 -6.25 -26.12 7.87
N HIS A 256 -7.52 -26.55 7.79
CA HIS A 256 -8.65 -25.62 7.60
C HIS A 256 -8.90 -24.75 8.84
N LYS A 257 -8.65 -25.28 10.04
CA LYS A 257 -8.77 -24.52 11.29
C LYS A 257 -7.74 -23.38 11.38
N TYR A 258 -6.56 -23.57 10.81
CA TYR A 258 -5.47 -22.59 10.85
C TYR A 258 -5.33 -21.76 9.57
N ILE A 259 -6.19 -21.90 8.57
CA ILE A 259 -6.08 -21.17 7.29
C ILE A 259 -6.04 -19.66 7.50
N ILE A 260 -6.90 -19.12 8.37
CA ILE A 260 -6.93 -17.69 8.69
C ILE A 260 -5.60 -17.26 9.33
N ALA A 261 -5.09 -18.06 10.27
CA ALA A 261 -3.81 -17.79 10.93
C ALA A 261 -2.63 -17.85 9.93
N LEU A 262 -2.66 -18.79 8.99
CA LEU A 262 -1.65 -18.90 7.94
C LEU A 262 -1.69 -17.71 6.97
N GLN A 263 -2.87 -17.13 6.68
CA GLN A 263 -2.95 -15.90 5.89
C GLN A 263 -2.42 -14.68 6.63
N PHE A 264 -2.69 -14.55 7.93
CA PHE A 264 -2.06 -13.51 8.74
C PHE A 264 -0.53 -13.69 8.81
N PHE A 265 -0.06 -14.94 8.92
CA PHE A 265 1.38 -15.23 8.88
C PHE A 265 2.00 -14.88 7.52
N ASN A 266 1.33 -15.20 6.40
CA ASN A 266 1.80 -14.85 5.05
C ASN A 266 1.89 -13.32 4.87
N LEU A 267 0.91 -12.57 5.38
CA LEU A 267 0.92 -11.11 5.37
C LEU A 267 2.03 -10.52 6.27
N PHE A 268 2.24 -11.08 7.45
CA PHE A 268 3.37 -10.72 8.30
C PHE A 268 4.72 -10.97 7.61
N MET A 269 4.87 -12.13 6.97
CA MET A 269 6.07 -12.50 6.22
C MET A 269 6.32 -11.55 5.04
N PHE A 270 5.26 -11.08 4.37
CA PHE A 270 5.37 -10.05 3.34
C PHE A 270 5.93 -8.74 3.88
N PHE A 271 5.35 -8.20 4.96
CA PHE A 271 5.87 -6.98 5.58
C PHE A 271 7.31 -7.15 6.05
N TRP A 272 7.65 -8.32 6.62
CA TRP A 272 9.00 -8.63 7.04
C TRP A 272 9.98 -8.61 5.85
N LEU A 273 9.66 -9.33 4.77
CA LEU A 273 10.51 -9.43 3.59
C LEU A 273 10.65 -8.09 2.87
N ALA A 274 9.57 -7.32 2.74
CA ALA A 274 9.61 -5.99 2.14
C ALA A 274 10.52 -5.03 2.92
N ASN A 275 10.37 -4.99 4.25
CA ASN A 275 11.25 -4.18 5.11
C ASN A 275 12.70 -4.67 5.06
N PHE A 276 12.92 -5.98 4.99
CA PHE A 276 14.26 -6.56 4.83
C PHE A 276 14.92 -6.11 3.52
N VAL A 277 14.19 -6.13 2.40
CA VAL A 277 14.69 -5.65 1.09
C VAL A 277 15.00 -4.16 1.13
N ILE A 278 14.16 -3.35 1.78
CA ILE A 278 14.40 -1.90 1.95
C ILE A 278 15.63 -1.64 2.84
N ALA A 279 15.78 -2.38 3.93
CA ALA A 279 16.92 -2.24 4.85
C ALA A 279 18.23 -2.65 4.18
N LEU A 280 18.25 -3.79 3.48
CA LEU A 280 19.35 -4.20 2.62
C LEU A 280 19.65 -3.12 1.57
N GLY A 281 18.59 -2.53 1.00
CA GLY A 281 18.54 -1.26 0.28
C GLY A 281 19.52 -0.21 0.80
N GLN A 282 19.23 0.28 1.99
CA GLN A 282 19.97 1.36 2.61
C GLN A 282 21.40 0.95 3.02
N VAL A 283 21.60 -0.28 3.48
CA VAL A 283 22.91 -0.78 3.94
C VAL A 283 23.92 -0.89 2.79
N THR A 284 23.52 -1.38 1.61
CA THR A 284 24.43 -1.49 0.46
C THR A 284 24.81 -0.11 -0.09
N LEU A 285 23.87 0.84 -0.13
CA LEU A 285 24.13 2.24 -0.49
C LEU A 285 25.10 2.88 0.51
N ALA A 286 24.84 2.74 1.81
CA ALA A 286 25.74 3.23 2.86
C ALA A 286 27.14 2.61 2.75
N GLY A 287 27.24 1.31 2.46
CA GLY A 287 28.51 0.61 2.23
C GLY A 287 29.27 1.10 0.99
N ALA A 288 28.55 1.40 -0.10
CA ALA A 288 29.14 1.96 -1.31
C ALA A 288 29.69 3.38 -1.08
N PHE A 289 28.93 4.26 -0.42
CA PHE A 289 29.39 5.61 -0.07
C PHE A 289 30.54 5.61 0.93
N ALA A 290 30.51 4.73 1.93
CA ALA A 290 31.61 4.58 2.87
C ALA A 290 32.91 4.15 2.16
N SER A 291 32.82 3.16 1.26
CA SER A 291 33.99 2.67 0.51
C SER A 291 34.61 3.77 -0.36
N TYR A 292 33.79 4.66 -0.93
CA TYR A 292 34.25 5.80 -1.71
C TYR A 292 34.85 6.92 -0.84
N TYR A 293 34.23 7.22 0.31
CA TYR A 293 34.70 8.26 1.23
C TYR A 293 36.12 7.95 1.75
N TRP A 294 36.37 6.69 2.11
CA TRP A 294 37.63 6.23 2.72
C TRP A 294 38.71 5.77 1.72
N ALA A 295 38.47 5.83 0.41
CA ALA A 295 39.50 5.55 -0.60
C ALA A 295 40.52 6.68 -0.67
N PHE A 296 41.81 6.41 -0.40
CA PHE A 296 42.86 7.43 -0.37
C PHE A 296 43.35 7.83 -1.77
N LYS A 297 43.39 6.91 -2.76
CA LYS A 297 43.67 7.23 -4.17
C LYS A 297 42.44 7.02 -5.06
N LYS A 298 41.92 8.11 -5.62
CA LYS A 298 40.89 8.08 -6.68
C LYS A 298 41.60 8.16 -8.05
N PRO A 299 41.33 7.27 -9.03
CA PRO A 299 40.21 6.32 -9.13
C PRO A 299 40.57 4.85 -8.85
N ASP A 300 41.85 4.52 -8.59
CA ASP A 300 42.33 3.12 -8.59
C ASP A 300 41.81 2.24 -7.43
N ASP A 301 41.42 2.84 -6.30
CA ASP A 301 40.93 2.10 -5.12
C ASP A 301 39.39 1.88 -5.11
N VAL A 302 38.67 2.32 -6.17
CA VAL A 302 37.21 2.16 -6.24
C VAL A 302 36.88 0.83 -6.95
N PRO A 303 36.33 -0.19 -6.27
CA PRO A 303 35.99 -1.45 -6.94
C PRO A 303 34.92 -1.21 -8.01
N ALA A 304 35.11 -1.76 -9.21
CA ALA A 304 34.23 -1.56 -10.37
C ALA A 304 32.77 -2.02 -10.16
N PHE A 305 32.51 -2.86 -9.15
CA PHE A 305 31.17 -3.32 -8.76
C PHE A 305 30.96 -3.26 -7.23
N PRO A 306 30.79 -2.06 -6.65
CA PRO A 306 30.66 -1.89 -5.20
C PRO A 306 29.36 -2.51 -4.66
N LEU A 307 28.32 -2.62 -5.49
CA LEU A 307 27.02 -3.18 -5.12
C LEU A 307 27.04 -4.69 -4.88
N PHE A 308 27.64 -5.48 -5.78
CA PHE A 308 27.77 -6.93 -5.61
C PHE A 308 28.74 -7.29 -4.47
N SER A 309 29.81 -6.52 -4.30
CA SER A 309 30.75 -6.66 -3.18
C SER A 309 30.09 -6.31 -1.84
N ALA A 310 29.30 -5.23 -1.77
CA ALA A 310 28.56 -4.85 -0.57
C ALA A 310 27.43 -5.83 -0.23
N PHE A 311 26.68 -6.32 -1.23
CA PHE A 311 25.68 -7.36 -1.07
C PHE A 311 26.31 -8.68 -0.56
N GLY A 312 27.45 -9.07 -1.13
CA GLY A 312 28.23 -10.23 -0.67
C GLY A 312 28.78 -10.06 0.75
N ARG A 313 29.21 -8.85 1.14
CA ARG A 313 29.65 -8.55 2.52
C ARG A 313 28.48 -8.55 3.50
N ALA A 314 27.33 -7.99 3.13
CA ALA A 314 26.13 -7.97 3.97
C ALA A 314 25.62 -9.40 4.26
N LEU A 315 25.57 -10.27 3.23
CA LEU A 315 25.23 -11.69 3.38
C LEU A 315 26.28 -12.47 4.20
N ARG A 316 27.56 -12.13 4.08
CA ARG A 316 28.65 -12.83 4.79
C ARG A 316 28.79 -12.41 6.26
N TYR A 317 28.36 -11.21 6.65
CA TYR A 317 28.37 -10.75 8.05
C TYR A 317 27.09 -11.06 8.84
N GLY A 318 25.95 -11.34 8.20
CA GLY A 318 24.70 -11.74 8.86
C GLY A 318 24.79 -13.03 9.70
N PRO A 319 25.51 -14.07 9.28
CA PRO A 319 25.71 -15.29 10.08
C PRO A 319 27.05 -15.34 10.83
N ARG A 320 27.98 -14.40 10.61
CA ARG A 320 29.38 -14.52 11.05
C ARG A 320 29.87 -13.33 11.87
N ARG A 321 29.11 -12.95 12.89
CA ARG A 321 29.61 -12.18 14.04
C ARG A 321 29.31 -12.89 15.36
N ARG A 322 29.86 -14.09 15.53
CA ARG A 322 30.63 -14.39 16.73
C ARG A 322 32.11 -14.28 16.33
N THR A 323 32.90 -13.69 17.22
CA THR A 323 34.38 -13.57 17.19
C THR A 323 35.01 -12.60 16.20
N TRP A 324 35.07 -11.31 16.59
CA TRP A 324 36.26 -10.45 16.57
C TRP A 324 36.08 -9.54 17.80
N GLY A 325 36.74 -9.72 18.94
CA GLY A 325 38.20 -9.76 19.11
C GLY A 325 38.67 -8.31 19.16
N CYS A 326 38.79 -7.76 20.39
CA CYS A 326 39.27 -6.41 20.67
C CYS A 326 40.61 -6.08 20.00
#